data_AF-W1NKL0-F1
#
_entry.id   AF-W1NKL0-F1
#
_cell.length_a   1.000
_cell.length_b   1.000
_cell.length_c   1.000
_cell.angle_alpha   90.00
_cell.angle_beta   90.00
_cell.angle_gamma   90.00
#
_symmetry.space_group_name_H-M   'P 1'
#
loop_
_entity.id
_entity.type
_entity.pdbx_description
1 polymer ?
#
loop_
_entity_poly.entity_id
_entity_poly.type
_entity_poly.pdbx_seq_one_letter_code
_entity_poly.pdbx_strand_id
1 'polypeptide(L)'
;MHGSGGDPSPVPLSPLRPHPNTVLVSFHCLASLYFISKPRPIYLVDYTCYKPPESCRVPLSTILNHARLIPFLDPQCREFQVRVLERSGLGEMTCVPRGLHCIPPDQSMANARAEAELVIFSAMDALFKRKGIQPKDIDILIVNSGLFSPSPSLSAMVINKYKMRSNIKSFNLSGMGCSASLISVNLARDLLQARFF
;
A
#
# COMPACT_ATOMS: atom_id res chain seq x y z
N MET A 1 -35.33 -32.63 85.36
CA MET A 1 -35.02 -33.18 84.02
C MET A 1 -35.66 -32.27 82.98
N HIS A 2 -34.88 -31.37 82.38
CA HIS A 2 -35.29 -30.58 81.22
C HIS A 2 -34.16 -30.71 80.20
N GLY A 3 -34.48 -31.33 79.07
CA GLY A 3 -33.54 -31.72 78.03
C GLY A 3 -33.04 -30.51 77.25
N SER A 4 -31.74 -30.55 76.97
CA SER A 4 -30.99 -29.59 76.15
C SER A 4 -31.49 -29.60 74.69
N GLY A 5 -31.90 -28.44 74.17
CA GLY A 5 -32.12 -28.23 72.74
C GLY A 5 -30.79 -27.98 72.04
N GLY A 6 -30.38 -28.92 71.20
CA GLY A 6 -29.21 -28.76 70.32
C GLY A 6 -29.60 -28.02 69.05
N ASP A 7 -28.86 -26.96 68.72
CA ASP A 7 -28.97 -26.25 67.44
C ASP A 7 -28.64 -27.19 66.27
N PRO A 8 -29.35 -27.07 65.12
CA PRO A 8 -29.04 -27.86 63.94
C PRO A 8 -27.72 -27.37 63.32
N SER A 9 -26.79 -28.31 63.12
CA SER A 9 -25.52 -28.08 62.46
C SER A 9 -25.71 -27.61 61.00
N PRO A 10 -24.83 -26.73 60.48
CA PRO A 10 -24.95 -26.22 59.12
C PRO A 10 -24.73 -27.33 58.09
N VAL A 11 -25.70 -27.49 57.19
CA VAL A 11 -25.63 -28.46 56.08
C VAL A 11 -24.48 -28.04 55.15
N PRO A 12 -23.52 -28.93 54.82
CA PRO A 12 -22.44 -28.59 53.90
C PRO A 12 -23.03 -28.36 52.50
N LEU A 13 -22.85 -27.16 51.94
CA LEU A 13 -23.13 -26.92 50.53
C LEU A 13 -22.19 -27.81 49.71
N SER A 14 -22.77 -28.80 49.02
CA SER A 14 -22.01 -29.66 48.12
C SER A 14 -21.46 -28.82 46.96
N PRO A 15 -20.19 -29.03 46.55
CA PRO A 15 -19.63 -28.28 45.45
C PRO A 15 -20.44 -28.58 44.19
N LEU A 16 -21.06 -27.55 43.61
CA LEU A 16 -21.72 -27.62 42.30
C LEU A 16 -20.71 -28.10 41.26
N ARG A 17 -20.70 -29.40 40.98
CA ARG A 17 -19.89 -29.97 39.90
C ARG A 17 -20.56 -29.61 38.58
N PRO A 18 -19.87 -28.90 37.68
CA PRO A 18 -20.44 -28.58 36.38
C PRO A 18 -20.75 -29.89 35.65
N HIS A 19 -21.98 -30.01 35.13
CA HIS A 19 -22.35 -31.16 34.32
C HIS A 19 -21.41 -31.27 33.11
N PRO A 20 -21.04 -32.49 32.68
CA PRO A 20 -20.12 -32.71 31.55
C PRO A 20 -20.56 -32.00 30.27
N ASN A 21 -21.87 -31.83 30.08
CA ASN A 21 -22.44 -31.07 28.96
C ASN A 21 -22.08 -29.57 29.01
N THR A 22 -22.03 -28.96 30.21
CA THR A 22 -21.65 -27.55 30.39
C THR A 22 -20.18 -27.32 30.04
N VAL A 23 -19.31 -28.28 30.38
CA VAL A 23 -17.87 -28.24 30.03
C VAL A 23 -17.67 -28.42 28.52
N LEU A 24 -18.43 -29.30 27.88
CA LEU A 24 -18.35 -29.52 26.43
C LEU A 24 -18.84 -28.29 25.66
N VAL A 25 -19.94 -27.68 26.09
CA VAL A 25 -20.49 -26.45 25.49
C VAL A 25 -19.52 -25.28 25.67
N SER A 26 -18.92 -25.10 26.84
CA SER A 26 -17.93 -24.04 27.05
C SER A 26 -16.69 -24.24 26.18
N PHE A 27 -16.20 -25.47 26.03
CA PHE A 27 -15.09 -25.78 25.13
C PHE A 27 -15.42 -25.49 23.67
N HIS A 28 -16.61 -25.86 23.19
CA HIS A 28 -17.06 -25.55 21.83
C HIS A 28 -17.23 -24.04 21.59
N CYS A 29 -17.79 -23.31 22.56
CA CYS A 29 -17.90 -21.85 22.49
C CYS A 29 -16.50 -21.20 22.44
N LEU A 30 -15.58 -21.60 23.31
CA LEU A 30 -14.21 -21.07 23.35
C LEU A 30 -13.44 -21.39 22.06
N ALA A 31 -13.55 -22.61 21.54
CA ALA A 31 -12.95 -22.98 20.27
C ALA A 31 -13.53 -22.16 19.11
N SER A 32 -14.86 -22.01 19.05
CA SER A 32 -15.52 -21.20 18.02
C SER A 32 -15.10 -19.73 18.09
N LEU A 33 -15.07 -19.15 19.30
CA LEU A 33 -14.58 -17.78 19.52
C LEU A 33 -13.11 -17.63 19.12
N TYR A 34 -12.26 -18.62 19.40
CA TYR A 34 -10.85 -18.62 18.99
C TYR A 34 -10.70 -18.65 17.46
N PHE A 35 -11.47 -19.49 16.76
CA PHE A 35 -11.43 -19.57 15.30
C PHE A 35 -12.03 -18.34 14.61
N ILE A 36 -13.08 -17.74 15.19
CA ILE A 36 -13.72 -16.52 14.66
C ILE A 36 -12.88 -15.27 14.94
N SER A 37 -12.19 -15.20 16.08
CA SER A 37 -11.33 -14.07 16.44
C SER A 37 -10.00 -14.05 15.70
N LYS A 38 -9.61 -15.15 15.04
CA LYS A 38 -8.35 -15.22 14.31
C LYS A 38 -8.43 -14.35 13.05
N PRO A 39 -7.53 -13.36 12.89
CA PRO A 39 -7.52 -12.53 11.70
C PRO A 39 -7.30 -13.38 10.45
N ARG A 40 -8.18 -13.22 9.45
CA ARG A 40 -8.02 -13.90 8.17
C ARG A 40 -6.71 -13.47 7.49
N PRO A 41 -5.92 -14.42 6.96
CA PRO A 41 -4.68 -14.08 6.29
C PRO A 41 -4.96 -13.29 5.00
N ILE A 42 -4.10 -12.31 4.73
CA ILE A 42 -4.16 -11.44 3.55
C ILE A 42 -2.96 -11.76 2.67
N TYR A 43 -3.20 -11.91 1.36
CA TYR A 43 -2.18 -12.36 0.41
C TYR A 43 -2.02 -11.36 -0.75
N LEU A 44 -0.78 -11.19 -1.19
CA LEU A 44 -0.48 -10.56 -2.48
C LEU A 44 -0.67 -11.60 -3.59
N VAL A 45 -1.68 -11.40 -4.43
CA VAL A 45 -2.06 -12.38 -5.47
C VAL A 45 -1.32 -12.13 -6.80
N ASP A 46 -0.94 -10.89 -7.08
CA ASP A 46 -0.16 -10.52 -8.27
C ASP A 46 0.51 -9.15 -8.12
N TYR A 47 1.49 -8.89 -8.98
CA TYR A 47 2.10 -7.58 -9.15
C TYR A 47 2.55 -7.36 -10.61
N THR A 48 2.59 -6.10 -11.01
CA THR A 48 3.17 -5.66 -12.27
C THR A 48 3.95 -4.38 -12.06
N CYS A 49 4.96 -4.17 -12.90
CA CYS A 49 5.75 -2.95 -12.91
C CYS A 49 5.78 -2.41 -14.34
N TYR A 50 5.65 -1.10 -14.49
CA TYR A 50 5.97 -0.46 -15.76
C TYR A 50 7.49 -0.50 -15.96
N LYS A 51 7.93 -1.09 -17.07
CA LYS A 51 9.32 -1.04 -17.51
C LYS A 51 9.44 0.07 -18.56
N PRO A 52 10.20 1.14 -18.31
CA PRO A 52 10.38 2.19 -19.30
C PRO A 52 11.10 1.66 -20.56
N PRO A 53 10.80 2.21 -21.75
CA PRO A 53 11.50 1.86 -22.98
C PRO A 53 12.96 2.33 -22.93
N GLU A 54 13.80 1.76 -23.79
CA GLU A 54 15.23 2.12 -23.88
C GLU A 54 15.47 3.59 -24.20
N SER A 55 14.53 4.26 -24.87
CA SER A 55 14.59 5.71 -25.10
C SER A 55 14.60 6.55 -23.83
N CYS A 56 14.19 5.99 -22.68
CA CYS A 56 14.21 6.67 -21.39
C CYS A 56 15.50 6.42 -20.59
N ARG A 57 16.41 5.56 -21.11
CA ARG A 57 17.69 5.24 -20.48
C ARG A 57 18.62 6.44 -20.55
N VAL A 58 19.31 6.73 -19.45
CA VAL A 58 20.30 7.79 -19.36
C VAL A 58 21.57 7.24 -18.72
N PRO A 59 22.62 6.96 -19.53
CA PRO A 59 23.95 6.58 -19.05
C PRO A 59 24.49 7.58 -18.02
N LEU A 60 25.35 7.12 -17.10
CA LEU A 60 25.92 7.99 -16.06
C LEU A 60 26.63 9.21 -16.67
N SER A 61 27.38 9.00 -17.75
CA SER A 61 28.04 10.09 -18.50
C SER A 61 27.08 11.17 -18.97
N THR A 62 25.88 10.78 -19.41
CA THR A 62 24.84 11.71 -19.86
C THR A 62 24.26 12.48 -18.68
N ILE A 63 23.99 11.81 -17.55
CA ILE A 63 23.51 12.47 -16.32
C ILE A 63 24.54 13.49 -15.83
N LEU A 64 25.83 13.13 -15.79
CA LEU A 64 26.91 14.03 -15.35
C LEU A 64 27.06 15.24 -16.28
N ASN A 65 26.95 15.04 -17.60
CA ASN A 65 26.96 16.14 -18.56
C ASN A 65 25.76 17.06 -18.36
N HIS A 66 24.55 16.50 -18.20
CA HIS A 66 23.35 17.29 -17.93
C HIS A 66 23.48 18.10 -16.64
N ALA A 67 24.00 17.50 -15.56
CA ALA A 67 24.20 18.18 -14.27
C ALA A 67 25.11 19.43 -14.39
N ARG A 68 26.12 19.39 -15.27
CA ARG A 68 26.99 20.55 -15.54
C ARG A 68 26.31 21.65 -16.36
N LEU A 69 25.30 21.30 -17.14
CA LEU A 69 24.57 22.22 -18.03
C LEU A 69 23.36 22.87 -17.36
N ILE A 70 23.05 22.52 -16.12
CA ILE A 70 21.92 23.10 -15.37
C ILE A 70 22.19 24.60 -15.14
N PRO A 71 21.40 25.51 -15.75
CA PRO A 71 21.73 26.94 -15.78
C PRO A 71 21.43 27.65 -14.44
N PHE A 72 20.58 27.06 -13.60
CA PHE A 72 20.11 27.67 -12.35
C PHE A 72 20.93 27.29 -11.10
N LEU A 73 21.96 26.45 -11.25
CA LEU A 73 22.87 26.10 -10.17
C LEU A 73 24.18 26.88 -10.33
N ASP A 74 24.69 27.44 -9.23
CA ASP A 74 26.01 28.05 -9.21
C ASP A 74 27.10 26.99 -9.44
N PRO A 75 28.32 27.39 -9.83
CA PRO A 75 29.39 26.45 -10.15
C PRO A 75 29.75 25.48 -9.01
N GLN A 76 29.68 25.90 -7.74
CA GLN A 76 30.02 25.04 -6.61
C GLN A 76 28.93 23.99 -6.38
N CYS A 77 27.66 24.37 -6.47
CA CYS A 77 26.53 23.45 -6.40
C CYS A 77 26.54 22.43 -7.55
N ARG A 78 26.90 22.82 -8.77
CA ARG A 78 27.04 21.89 -9.90
C ARG A 78 28.11 20.84 -9.65
N GLU A 79 29.29 21.26 -9.22
CA GLU A 79 30.37 20.31 -8.91
C GLU A 79 30.05 19.41 -7.73
N PHE A 80 29.31 19.92 -6.73
CA PHE A 80 28.78 19.08 -5.66
C PHE A 80 27.80 18.02 -6.18
N GLN A 81 26.84 18.41 -7.02
CA GLN A 81 25.87 17.48 -7.62
C GLN A 81 26.55 16.41 -8.46
N VAL A 82 27.55 16.78 -9.28
CA VAL A 82 28.38 15.84 -10.05
C VAL A 82 29.04 14.80 -9.14
N ARG A 83 29.70 15.24 -8.05
CA ARG A 83 30.33 14.31 -7.09
C ARG A 83 29.34 13.38 -6.41
N VAL A 84 28.13 13.85 -6.10
CA VAL A 84 27.05 13.03 -5.55
C VAL A 84 26.60 11.97 -6.56
N LEU A 85 26.40 12.38 -7.83
CA LEU A 85 25.99 11.47 -8.90
C LEU A 85 27.05 10.41 -9.20
N GLU A 86 28.33 10.77 -9.24
CA GLU A 86 29.45 9.83 -9.41
C GLU A 86 29.49 8.75 -8.32
N ARG A 87 29.01 9.07 -7.11
CA ARG A 87 29.02 8.17 -5.94
C ARG A 87 27.65 7.56 -5.62
N SER A 88 26.65 7.80 -6.46
CA SER A 88 25.26 7.38 -6.23
C SER A 88 25.03 5.88 -6.41
N GLY A 89 25.96 5.16 -7.06
CA GLY A 89 25.79 3.76 -7.44
C GLY A 89 24.80 3.55 -8.59
N LEU A 90 24.38 4.60 -9.29
CA LEU A 90 23.52 4.50 -10.47
C LEU A 90 24.26 3.80 -11.61
N GLY A 91 23.63 2.74 -12.13
CA GLY A 91 24.18 1.95 -13.23
C GLY A 91 23.80 2.50 -14.61
N GLU A 92 24.39 1.91 -15.64
CA GLU A 92 24.19 2.30 -17.03
C GLU A 92 22.75 2.12 -17.54
N MET A 93 21.94 1.31 -16.85
CA MET A 93 20.53 1.06 -17.20
C MET A 93 19.54 2.02 -16.52
N THR A 94 20.04 3.04 -15.82
CA THR A 94 19.20 4.03 -15.13
C THR A 94 18.29 4.72 -16.16
N CYS A 95 17.01 4.87 -15.80
CA CYS A 95 16.01 5.53 -16.64
C CYS A 95 15.41 6.71 -15.88
N VAL A 96 15.13 7.79 -16.61
CA VAL A 96 14.46 8.97 -16.06
C VAL A 96 13.29 9.38 -16.95
N PRO A 97 12.31 10.12 -16.40
CA PRO A 97 11.16 10.59 -17.17
C PRO A 97 11.55 11.53 -18.29
N ARG A 98 10.78 11.56 -19.38
CA ARG A 98 11.08 12.36 -20.58
C ARG A 98 11.31 13.85 -20.30
N GLY A 99 10.60 14.43 -19.34
CA GLY A 99 10.82 15.83 -18.93
C GLY A 99 12.26 16.11 -18.47
N LEU A 100 12.96 15.11 -17.91
CA LEU A 100 14.36 15.25 -17.46
C LEU A 100 15.40 15.03 -18.56
N HIS A 101 14.98 14.65 -19.77
CA HIS A 101 15.89 14.53 -20.94
C HIS A 101 16.12 15.89 -21.62
N CYS A 102 15.29 16.89 -21.33
CA CYS A 102 15.41 18.24 -21.88
C CYS A 102 16.36 19.10 -21.04
N ILE A 103 17.01 20.09 -21.66
CA ILE A 103 17.81 21.10 -20.98
C ILE A 103 17.28 22.49 -21.37
N PRO A 104 16.70 23.28 -20.42
CA PRO A 104 16.41 22.90 -19.04
C PRO A 104 15.33 21.79 -18.94
N PRO A 105 15.25 21.05 -17.82
CA PRO A 105 14.22 20.05 -17.64
C PRO A 105 12.81 20.63 -17.74
N ASP A 106 11.90 19.91 -18.40
CA ASP A 106 10.48 20.26 -18.45
C ASP A 106 9.77 19.69 -17.22
N GLN A 107 9.47 20.58 -16.27
CA GLN A 107 8.78 20.28 -15.01
C GLN A 107 7.30 20.71 -15.04
N SER A 108 6.71 20.84 -16.23
CA SER A 108 5.31 21.23 -16.37
C SER A 108 4.36 20.19 -15.79
N MET A 109 3.21 20.66 -15.28
CA MET A 109 2.13 19.79 -14.81
C MET A 109 1.58 18.88 -15.91
N ALA A 110 1.63 19.32 -17.17
CA ALA A 110 1.22 18.53 -18.32
C ALA A 110 2.14 17.30 -18.49
N ASN A 111 3.45 17.48 -18.41
CA ASN A 111 4.41 16.40 -18.58
C ASN A 111 4.38 15.42 -17.40
N ALA A 112 4.31 15.93 -16.16
CA ALA A 112 4.13 15.11 -14.96
C ALA A 112 2.83 14.27 -15.01
N ARG A 113 1.73 14.86 -15.52
CA ARG A 113 0.47 14.14 -15.73
C ARG A 113 0.61 13.04 -16.78
N ALA A 114 1.20 13.36 -17.93
CA ALA A 114 1.40 12.39 -19.00
C ALA A 114 2.26 11.21 -18.55
N GLU A 115 3.30 11.46 -17.76
CA GLU A 115 4.12 10.43 -17.15
C GLU A 115 3.32 9.56 -16.16
N ALA A 116 2.61 10.18 -15.22
CA ALA A 116 1.81 9.44 -14.24
C ALA A 116 0.76 8.55 -14.93
N GLU A 117 0.07 9.07 -15.93
CA GLU A 117 -0.89 8.31 -16.74
C GLU A 117 -0.20 7.15 -17.47
N LEU A 118 0.93 7.39 -18.12
CA LEU A 118 1.70 6.34 -18.82
C LEU A 118 2.09 5.21 -17.85
N VAL A 119 2.70 5.54 -16.71
CA VAL A 119 3.22 4.57 -15.75
C VAL A 119 2.08 3.78 -15.10
N ILE A 120 1.08 4.49 -14.56
CA ILE A 120 -0.03 3.88 -13.82
C ILE A 120 -0.87 3.01 -14.75
N PHE A 121 -1.27 3.55 -15.91
CA PHE A 121 -2.14 2.80 -16.82
C PHE A 121 -1.43 1.61 -17.46
N SER A 122 -0.15 1.74 -17.82
CA SER A 122 0.60 0.59 -18.36
C SER A 122 0.72 -0.56 -17.36
N ALA A 123 0.96 -0.27 -16.07
CA ALA A 123 1.00 -1.29 -15.04
C ALA A 123 -0.38 -1.94 -14.82
N MET A 124 -1.43 -1.13 -14.74
CA MET A 124 -2.79 -1.65 -14.54
C MET A 124 -3.29 -2.46 -15.74
N ASP A 125 -3.04 -2.01 -16.97
CA ASP A 125 -3.40 -2.74 -18.19
C ASP A 125 -2.71 -4.12 -18.23
N ALA A 126 -1.42 -4.18 -17.87
CA ALA A 126 -0.69 -5.43 -17.76
C ALA A 126 -1.27 -6.37 -16.69
N LEU A 127 -1.70 -5.81 -15.55
CA LEU A 127 -2.32 -6.57 -14.46
C LEU A 127 -3.66 -7.17 -14.88
N PHE A 128 -4.55 -6.34 -15.44
CA PHE A 128 -5.87 -6.78 -15.90
C PHE A 128 -5.76 -7.83 -17.01
N LYS A 129 -4.86 -7.63 -17.97
CA LYS A 129 -4.61 -8.58 -19.05
C LYS A 129 -4.10 -9.93 -18.53
N ARG A 130 -3.21 -9.92 -17.52
CA ARG A 130 -2.60 -11.15 -16.98
C ARG A 130 -3.59 -11.98 -16.16
N LYS A 131 -4.41 -11.35 -15.32
CA LYS A 131 -5.30 -12.07 -14.37
C LYS A 131 -6.74 -12.19 -14.84
N GLY A 132 -7.14 -11.47 -15.89
CA GLY A 132 -8.53 -11.45 -16.34
C GLY A 132 -9.49 -10.81 -15.32
N ILE A 133 -8.97 -10.02 -14.37
CA ILE A 133 -9.77 -9.30 -13.38
C ILE A 133 -10.43 -8.12 -14.08
N GLN A 134 -11.74 -7.96 -13.91
CA GLN A 134 -12.42 -6.78 -14.43
C GLN A 134 -12.23 -5.61 -13.45
N PRO A 135 -12.03 -4.37 -13.93
CA PRO A 135 -11.91 -3.21 -13.05
C PRO A 135 -13.08 -3.02 -12.08
N LYS A 136 -14.27 -3.54 -12.42
CA LYS A 136 -15.48 -3.50 -11.58
C LYS A 136 -15.41 -4.44 -10.37
N ASP A 137 -14.55 -5.46 -10.41
CA ASP A 137 -14.35 -6.40 -9.30
C ASP A 137 -13.47 -5.82 -8.19
N ILE A 138 -12.78 -4.69 -8.45
CA ILE A 138 -11.92 -4.03 -7.47
C ILE A 138 -12.75 -3.25 -6.45
N ASP A 139 -12.56 -3.58 -5.18
CA ASP A 139 -13.27 -2.92 -4.09
C ASP A 139 -12.58 -1.69 -3.50
N ILE A 140 -11.25 -1.72 -3.51
CA ILE A 140 -10.38 -0.75 -2.86
C ILE A 140 -9.29 -0.37 -3.85
N LEU A 141 -9.12 0.92 -4.10
CA LEU A 141 -8.03 1.47 -4.89
C LEU A 141 -7.17 2.38 -4.01
N ILE A 142 -5.90 2.05 -3.89
CA ILE A 142 -4.91 2.91 -3.21
C ILE A 142 -3.90 3.32 -4.28
N VAL A 143 -3.83 4.63 -4.56
CA VAL A 143 -2.81 5.20 -5.43
C VAL A 143 -1.86 6.01 -4.57
N ASN A 144 -0.56 5.80 -4.74
CA ASN A 144 0.47 6.59 -4.09
C ASN A 144 1.29 7.37 -5.13
N SER A 145 1.74 8.55 -4.76
CA SER A 145 2.67 9.35 -5.55
C SER A 145 3.42 10.32 -4.65
N GLY A 146 4.75 10.27 -4.69
CA GLY A 146 5.61 11.17 -3.90
C GLY A 146 5.85 12.52 -4.57
N LEU A 147 5.76 12.58 -5.91
CA LEU A 147 6.26 13.70 -6.70
C LEU A 147 5.16 14.51 -7.40
N PHE A 148 3.93 14.00 -7.45
CA PHE A 148 2.86 14.61 -8.23
C PHE A 148 1.48 14.37 -7.61
N SER A 149 0.76 15.46 -7.34
CA SER A 149 -0.55 15.46 -6.65
C SER A 149 -1.53 16.42 -7.35
N PRO A 150 -2.06 16.03 -8.52
CA PRO A 150 -2.94 16.89 -9.31
C PRO A 150 -4.37 16.94 -8.77
N SER A 151 -5.12 17.92 -9.28
CA SER A 151 -6.59 17.96 -9.25
C SER A 151 -7.11 17.77 -10.67
N PRO A 152 -7.96 16.76 -10.98
CA PRO A 152 -8.41 15.68 -10.09
C PRO A 152 -7.27 14.74 -9.66
N SER A 153 -7.46 14.02 -8.55
CA SER A 153 -6.45 13.12 -7.99
C SER A 153 -6.07 11.98 -8.95
N LEU A 154 -4.90 11.37 -8.74
CA LEU A 154 -4.47 10.19 -9.52
C LEU A 154 -5.46 9.04 -9.38
N SER A 155 -5.98 8.79 -8.17
CA SER A 155 -7.02 7.78 -7.94
C SER A 155 -8.30 8.07 -8.73
N ALA A 156 -8.73 9.33 -8.81
CA ALA A 156 -9.90 9.72 -9.59
C ALA A 156 -9.68 9.52 -11.10
N MET A 157 -8.48 9.80 -11.61
CA MET A 157 -8.13 9.54 -13.00
C MET A 157 -8.20 8.05 -13.34
N VAL A 158 -7.68 7.18 -12.46
CA VAL A 158 -7.75 5.72 -12.61
C VAL A 158 -9.20 5.23 -12.64
N ILE A 159 -10.01 5.65 -11.67
CA ILE A 159 -11.43 5.27 -11.58
C ILE A 159 -12.18 5.65 -12.85
N ASN A 160 -11.97 6.88 -13.33
CA ASN A 160 -12.64 7.37 -14.52
C ASN A 160 -12.18 6.65 -15.81
N LYS A 161 -10.88 6.33 -15.94
CA LYS A 161 -10.37 5.61 -17.12
C LYS A 161 -10.94 4.21 -17.22
N TYR A 162 -10.88 3.45 -16.12
CA TYR A 162 -11.27 2.03 -16.13
C TYR A 162 -12.75 1.79 -15.86
N LYS A 163 -13.53 2.86 -15.67
CA LYS A 163 -14.97 2.78 -15.35
C LYS A 163 -15.21 1.82 -14.18
N MET A 164 -14.38 1.99 -13.14
CA MET A 164 -14.55 1.26 -11.88
C MET A 164 -15.91 1.58 -11.28
N ARG A 165 -16.38 0.69 -10.39
CA ARG A 165 -17.68 0.82 -9.75
C ARG A 165 -17.82 2.11 -8.93
N SER A 166 -19.05 2.62 -8.80
CA SER A 166 -19.35 3.87 -8.11
C SER A 166 -19.10 3.86 -6.60
N ASN A 167 -19.19 2.69 -5.96
CA ASN A 167 -18.97 2.50 -4.53
C ASN A 167 -17.54 2.02 -4.19
N ILE A 168 -16.57 2.26 -5.08
CA ILE A 168 -15.16 1.95 -4.81
C ILE A 168 -14.63 2.80 -3.65
N LYS A 169 -13.86 2.18 -2.75
CA LYS A 169 -13.12 2.93 -1.72
C LYS A 169 -11.79 3.37 -2.31
N SER A 170 -11.63 4.67 -2.56
CA SER A 170 -10.43 5.22 -3.20
C SER A 170 -9.60 6.07 -2.26
N PHE A 171 -8.30 5.82 -2.20
CA PHE A 171 -7.33 6.56 -1.39
C PHE A 171 -6.21 7.07 -2.29
N ASN A 172 -5.87 8.36 -2.16
CA ASN A 172 -4.75 8.98 -2.87
C ASN A 172 -3.73 9.47 -1.85
N LEU A 173 -2.62 8.76 -1.73
CA LEU A 173 -1.55 9.06 -0.79
C LEU A 173 -0.48 9.90 -1.47
N SER A 174 -0.22 11.08 -0.93
CA SER A 174 0.75 12.04 -1.47
C SER A 174 1.67 12.55 -0.37
N GLY A 175 2.92 12.90 -0.73
CA GLY A 175 3.86 13.57 0.18
C GLY A 175 4.65 12.66 1.14
N MET A 176 4.44 11.34 1.12
CA MET A 176 5.16 10.40 1.99
C MET A 176 6.54 9.97 1.46
N GLY A 177 6.90 10.34 0.24
CA GLY A 177 8.18 9.99 -0.37
C GLY A 177 8.40 8.47 -0.51
N CYS A 178 9.63 8.00 -0.28
CA CYS A 178 10.02 6.60 -0.50
C CYS A 178 9.33 5.58 0.41
N SER A 179 8.73 6.01 1.53
CA SER A 179 7.99 5.12 2.44
C SER A 179 6.54 4.87 1.98
N ALA A 180 6.05 5.62 1.00
CA ALA A 180 4.66 5.60 0.56
C ALA A 180 4.17 4.20 0.15
N SER A 181 5.03 3.40 -0.49
CA SER A 181 4.69 2.04 -0.93
C SER A 181 4.37 1.12 0.25
N LEU A 182 5.19 1.13 1.31
CA LEU A 182 4.94 0.30 2.51
C LEU A 182 3.70 0.77 3.27
N ILE A 183 3.50 2.09 3.36
CA ILE A 183 2.30 2.66 3.97
C ILE A 183 1.04 2.23 3.20
N SER A 184 1.11 2.22 1.86
CA SER A 184 0.00 1.79 1.01
C SER A 184 -0.36 0.32 1.23
N VAL A 185 0.65 -0.55 1.35
CA VAL A 185 0.46 -1.98 1.64
C VAL A 185 -0.12 -2.19 3.04
N ASN A 186 0.37 -1.44 4.04
CA ASN A 186 -0.18 -1.50 5.39
C ASN A 186 -1.65 -1.04 5.44
N LEU A 187 -1.97 0.06 4.76
CA LEU A 187 -3.34 0.54 4.63
C LEU A 187 -4.24 -0.50 3.94
N ALA A 188 -3.75 -1.14 2.86
CA ALA A 188 -4.48 -2.21 2.19
C ALA A 188 -4.78 -3.36 3.15
N ARG A 189 -3.79 -3.78 3.95
CA ARG A 189 -3.97 -4.83 4.97
C ARG A 189 -5.05 -4.44 5.97
N ASP A 190 -4.95 -3.25 6.56
CA ASP A 190 -5.87 -2.81 7.61
C ASP A 190 -7.31 -2.68 7.08
N LEU A 191 -7.49 -2.20 5.84
CA LEU A 191 -8.80 -2.10 5.19
C LEU A 191 -9.38 -3.48 4.85
N LEU A 192 -8.56 -4.43 4.38
CA LEU A 192 -9.00 -5.79 4.10
C LEU A 192 -9.37 -6.51 5.41
N GLN A 193 -8.58 -6.34 6.46
CA GLN A 193 -8.84 -6.94 7.77
C GLN A 193 -10.16 -6.44 8.35
N ALA A 194 -10.42 -5.13 8.32
CA ALA A 194 -11.64 -4.51 8.82
C ALA A 194 -12.89 -4.91 8.03
N ARG A 195 -12.75 -5.34 6.78
CA ARG A 195 -13.89 -5.80 5.95
C ARG A 195 -14.35 -7.21 6.29
N PHE A 196 -13.49 -8.01 6.90
CA PHE A 196 -13.80 -9.40 7.26
C PHE A 196 -14.26 -9.56 8.72
N PHE A 197 -14.56 -8.45 9.39
CA PHE A 197 -15.28 -8.36 10.66
C PHE A 197 -16.64 -7.71 10.47
#